data_AF-A0A8U0L369-F1
#
_entry.id   AF-A0A8U0L369-F1
#
_cell.length_a   1.000
_cell.length_b   1.000
_cell.length_c   1.000
_cell.angle_alpha   90.00
_cell.angle_beta   90.00
_cell.angle_gamma   90.00
#
_symmetry.space_group_name_H-M   'P 1'
#
loop_
_entity.id
_entity.type
_entity.pdbx_description
1 polymer ?
#
loop_
_entity_poly.entity_id
_entity_poly.type
_entity_poly.pdbx_seq_one_letter_code
_entity_poly.pdbx_strand_id
1 'polypeptide(L)'
;MASADDDATATMRHDTRDDSTATPDAAIESKRQAAEQALEQATRAKADTIRAKARFKAASIRAAAEERARRTLAKAENRALKIEGIAPAEVERRIRLDVHGRPKPLMRGWIHAIAAPLSLAAGIVLICLAHGASLKWACAVFMTASLILFTNSACYHLGDWSPRVTDVLRRIDHVNIFLLIAGTYTPVSFALEPFWRNVIIISMWACTAIAIVIHVIWINAPRWLYTVVYIIFGIYGLAYMVMFWNSPYAGPAVVALLCAGGACYILGAIVYALRKPDPWPRVFGFHEIFHCGTVAGYACHMVAIYMVIISLWH
;
A
#
# COMPACT_ATOMS: atom_id res chain seq x y z
N MET A 1 -87.10 -58.15 6.81
CA MET A 1 -87.02 -59.51 6.25
C MET A 1 -87.11 -59.35 4.74
N ALA A 2 -85.97 -59.43 4.02
CA ALA A 2 -85.83 -59.40 2.55
C ALA A 2 -86.43 -58.14 1.85
N SER A 3 -86.17 -57.73 0.61
CA SER A 3 -85.38 -58.15 -0.57
C SER A 3 -85.14 -56.85 -1.39
N ALA A 4 -83.97 -56.62 -1.96
CA ALA A 4 -83.58 -56.92 -3.35
C ALA A 4 -84.02 -55.87 -4.40
N ASP A 5 -83.15 -55.73 -5.42
CA ASP A 5 -83.38 -55.24 -6.79
C ASP A 5 -83.54 -53.73 -6.98
N ASP A 6 -83.09 -53.07 -8.06
CA ASP A 6 -82.12 -53.33 -9.13
C ASP A 6 -81.99 -51.99 -9.90
N ASP A 7 -80.87 -51.81 -10.59
CA ASP A 7 -80.72 -51.09 -11.87
C ASP A 7 -80.95 -49.56 -12.02
N ALA A 8 -80.30 -49.03 -13.08
CA ALA A 8 -80.54 -47.78 -13.83
C ALA A 8 -79.52 -46.63 -13.77
N THR A 9 -78.47 -46.79 -14.59
CA THR A 9 -78.09 -45.94 -15.76
C THR A 9 -78.50 -44.45 -15.85
N ALA A 10 -77.48 -43.64 -16.19
CA ALA A 10 -77.47 -42.46 -17.08
C ALA A 10 -78.15 -41.13 -16.66
N THR A 11 -77.36 -40.05 -16.61
CA THR A 11 -77.37 -39.04 -17.70
C THR A 11 -76.24 -38.01 -17.59
N MET A 12 -75.52 -37.85 -18.71
CA MET A 12 -74.69 -36.69 -19.04
C MET A 12 -75.48 -35.39 -18.88
N ARG A 13 -74.89 -34.38 -18.23
CA ARG A 13 -75.04 -32.99 -18.67
C ARG A 13 -73.67 -32.32 -18.70
N HIS A 14 -73.14 -32.25 -19.91
CA HIS A 14 -72.11 -31.30 -20.29
C HIS A 14 -72.79 -29.92 -20.28
N ASP A 15 -72.61 -29.14 -19.22
CA ASP A 15 -72.92 -27.70 -19.23
C ASP A 15 -71.59 -26.95 -19.22
N THR A 16 -71.15 -26.59 -20.41
CA THR A 16 -70.07 -25.65 -20.67
C THR A 16 -70.52 -24.26 -20.19
N ARG A 17 -70.05 -23.83 -19.02
CA ARG A 17 -70.09 -22.42 -18.61
C ARG A 17 -68.68 -21.90 -18.36
N ASP A 18 -68.16 -21.38 -19.46
CA ASP A 18 -67.50 -20.09 -19.60
C ASP A 18 -66.56 -19.66 -18.48
N ASP A 19 -65.28 -19.73 -18.81
CA ASP A 19 -64.18 -19.10 -18.11
C ASP A 19 -64.21 -17.59 -18.39
N SER A 20 -63.82 -16.79 -17.39
CA SER A 20 -63.65 -15.33 -17.42
C SER A 20 -64.90 -14.43 -17.31
N THR A 21 -65.04 -13.78 -16.15
CA THR A 21 -65.19 -12.32 -16.00
C THR A 21 -65.17 -11.99 -14.50
N ALA A 22 -63.98 -11.89 -13.92
CA ALA A 22 -63.83 -11.17 -12.66
C ALA A 22 -64.28 -9.72 -12.91
N THR A 23 -65.29 -9.26 -12.18
CA THR A 23 -65.76 -7.87 -12.29
C THR A 23 -64.60 -6.91 -11.96
N PRO A 24 -64.55 -5.71 -12.57
CA PRO A 24 -63.49 -4.72 -12.31
C PRO A 24 -63.27 -4.46 -10.82
N ASP A 25 -64.33 -4.50 -10.02
CA ASP A 25 -64.30 -4.32 -8.56
C ASP A 25 -63.58 -5.45 -7.81
N ALA A 26 -63.72 -6.71 -8.24
CA ALA A 26 -63.04 -7.85 -7.60
C ALA A 26 -61.52 -7.83 -7.86
N ALA A 27 -61.11 -7.37 -9.06
CA ALA A 27 -59.70 -7.19 -9.39
C ALA A 27 -59.06 -6.00 -8.64
N ILE A 28 -59.83 -4.94 -8.40
CA ILE A 28 -59.39 -3.78 -7.60
C ILE A 28 -59.21 -4.18 -6.14
N GLU A 29 -60.15 -4.94 -5.57
CA GLU A 29 -60.09 -5.39 -4.17
C GLU A 29 -58.92 -6.36 -3.93
N SER A 30 -58.67 -7.29 -4.87
CA SER A 30 -57.49 -8.17 -4.79
C SER A 30 -56.17 -7.38 -4.82
N LYS A 31 -56.06 -6.36 -5.68
CA LYS A 31 -54.89 -5.48 -5.74
C LYS A 31 -54.71 -4.67 -4.46
N ARG A 32 -55.81 -4.22 -3.85
CA ARG A 32 -55.80 -3.49 -2.58
C ARG A 32 -55.31 -4.38 -1.43
N GLN A 33 -55.82 -5.60 -1.32
CA GLN A 33 -55.38 -6.58 -0.33
C GLN A 33 -53.91 -6.97 -0.52
N ALA A 34 -53.46 -7.16 -1.76
CA ALA A 34 -52.05 -7.42 -2.07
C ALA A 34 -51.15 -6.23 -1.69
N ALA A 35 -51.61 -4.99 -1.89
CA ALA A 35 -50.89 -3.78 -1.49
C ALA A 35 -50.81 -3.64 0.04
N GLU A 36 -51.89 -3.94 0.77
CA GLU A 36 -51.92 -3.93 2.24
C GLU A 36 -50.98 -4.99 2.83
N GLN A 37 -50.99 -6.22 2.28
CA GLN A 37 -50.05 -7.27 2.68
C GLN A 37 -48.59 -6.92 2.38
N ALA A 38 -48.32 -6.32 1.21
CA ALA A 38 -46.98 -5.86 0.85
C ALA A 38 -46.49 -4.76 1.80
N LEU A 39 -47.37 -3.84 2.20
CA LEU A 39 -47.04 -2.78 3.16
C LEU A 39 -46.75 -3.35 4.56
N GLU A 40 -47.52 -4.32 5.03
CA GLU A 40 -47.26 -5.00 6.30
C GLU A 40 -45.93 -5.75 6.28
N GLN A 41 -45.65 -6.49 5.21
CA GLN A 41 -44.38 -7.20 5.03
C GLN A 41 -43.20 -6.23 5.01
N ALA A 42 -43.32 -5.12 4.28
CA ALA A 42 -42.29 -4.07 4.25
C ALA A 42 -42.07 -3.45 5.63
N THR A 43 -43.13 -3.22 6.40
CA THR A 43 -43.06 -2.65 7.76
C THR A 43 -42.39 -3.62 8.74
N ARG A 44 -42.72 -4.91 8.68
CA ARG A 44 -42.07 -5.97 9.49
C ARG A 44 -40.60 -6.13 9.13
N ALA A 45 -40.27 -6.19 7.84
CA ALA A 45 -38.88 -6.27 7.37
C ALA A 45 -38.04 -5.08 7.85
N LYS A 46 -38.61 -3.87 7.83
CA LYS A 46 -37.95 -2.66 8.35
C LYS A 46 -37.73 -2.74 9.86
N ALA A 47 -38.73 -3.22 10.62
CA ALA A 47 -38.61 -3.42 12.06
C ALA A 47 -37.53 -4.46 12.42
N ASP A 48 -37.46 -5.57 11.69
CA ASP A 48 -36.46 -6.63 11.91
C ASP A 48 -35.04 -6.15 11.59
N THR A 49 -34.89 -5.33 10.54
CA THR A 49 -33.60 -4.70 10.22
C THR A 49 -33.13 -3.77 11.35
N ILE A 50 -34.03 -2.97 11.93
CA ILE A 50 -33.71 -2.09 13.06
C ILE A 50 -33.32 -2.93 14.29
N ARG A 51 -34.06 -4.00 14.58
CA ARG A 51 -33.77 -4.92 15.70
C ARG A 51 -32.43 -5.63 15.52
N ALA A 52 -32.11 -6.08 14.31
CA ALA A 52 -30.83 -6.70 13.99
C ALA A 52 -29.68 -5.71 14.21
N LYS A 53 -29.80 -4.48 13.70
CA LYS A 53 -28.79 -3.42 13.90
C LYS A 53 -28.60 -3.08 15.39
N ALA A 54 -29.68 -3.04 16.16
CA ALA A 54 -29.63 -2.82 17.60
C ALA A 54 -28.90 -3.97 18.33
N ARG A 55 -29.17 -5.25 17.97
CA ARG A 55 -28.48 -6.41 18.53
C ARG A 55 -26.99 -6.42 18.22
N PHE A 56 -26.60 -6.11 16.99
CA PHE A 56 -25.18 -6.00 16.60
C PHE A 56 -24.46 -4.91 17.39
N LYS A 57 -25.08 -3.73 17.55
CA LYS A 57 -24.51 -2.64 18.35
C LYS A 57 -24.40 -3.01 19.83
N ALA A 58 -25.38 -3.72 20.39
CA ALA A 58 -25.30 -4.20 21.76
C ALA A 58 -24.18 -5.23 21.96
N ALA A 59 -24.00 -6.14 21.00
CA ALA A 59 -22.93 -7.14 21.02
C ALA A 59 -21.53 -6.50 20.95
N SER A 60 -21.34 -5.48 20.09
CA SER A 60 -20.05 -4.80 19.98
C SER A 60 -19.69 -4.01 21.25
N ILE A 61 -20.67 -3.36 21.88
CA ILE A 61 -20.48 -2.68 23.16
C ILE A 61 -20.09 -3.68 24.27
N ARG A 62 -20.76 -4.84 24.33
CA ARG A 62 -20.43 -5.90 25.30
C ARG A 62 -19.02 -6.43 25.09
N ALA A 63 -18.63 -6.73 23.85
CA ALA A 63 -17.29 -7.20 23.53
C ALA A 63 -16.21 -6.17 23.91
N ALA A 64 -16.44 -4.88 23.62
CA ALA A 64 -15.53 -3.80 24.00
C ALA A 64 -15.43 -3.64 25.53
N ALA A 65 -16.54 -3.78 26.25
CA ALA A 65 -16.57 -3.74 27.71
C ALA A 65 -15.80 -4.92 28.33
N GLU A 66 -16.01 -6.14 27.81
CA GLU A 66 -15.29 -7.35 28.24
C GLU A 66 -13.78 -7.25 27.99
N GLU A 67 -13.36 -6.69 26.85
CA GLU A 67 -11.94 -6.50 26.57
C GLU A 67 -11.31 -5.46 27.52
N ARG A 68 -12.02 -4.37 27.81
CA ARG A 68 -11.57 -3.37 28.78
C ARG A 68 -11.50 -3.95 30.20
N ALA A 69 -12.47 -4.77 30.59
CA ALA A 69 -12.46 -5.48 31.87
C ALA A 69 -11.26 -6.42 31.96
N ARG A 70 -11.02 -7.25 30.93
CA ARG A 70 -9.83 -8.13 30.84
C ARG A 70 -8.53 -7.37 30.97
N ARG A 71 -8.35 -6.26 30.25
CA ARG A 71 -7.14 -5.43 30.35
C ARG A 71 -6.95 -4.82 31.75
N THR A 72 -8.05 -4.43 32.40
CA THR A 72 -8.00 -3.85 33.75
C THR A 72 -7.62 -4.91 34.78
N LEU A 73 -8.22 -6.10 34.70
CA LEU A 73 -7.87 -7.26 35.52
C LEU A 73 -6.41 -7.66 35.33
N ALA A 74 -5.95 -7.82 34.08
CA ALA A 74 -4.55 -8.16 33.80
C ALA A 74 -3.57 -7.10 34.36
N LYS A 75 -3.94 -5.81 34.33
CA LYS A 75 -3.13 -4.73 34.91
C LYS A 75 -3.13 -4.77 36.44
N ALA A 76 -4.26 -5.12 37.06
CA ALA A 76 -4.39 -5.27 38.50
C ALA A 76 -3.60 -6.49 39.00
N GLU A 77 -3.70 -7.64 38.32
CA GLU A 77 -2.89 -8.83 38.58
C GLU A 77 -1.40 -8.53 38.47
N ASN A 78 -0.96 -7.85 37.41
CA ASN A 78 0.44 -7.44 37.28
C ASN A 78 0.91 -6.50 38.40
N ARG A 79 0.03 -5.67 38.95
CA ARG A 79 0.34 -4.82 40.11
C ARG A 79 0.42 -5.65 41.39
N ALA A 80 -0.49 -6.61 41.58
CA ALA A 80 -0.49 -7.53 42.71
C ALA A 80 0.80 -8.37 42.75
N LEU A 81 1.17 -8.98 41.62
CA LEU A 81 2.42 -9.76 41.49
C LEU A 81 3.66 -8.92 41.85
N LYS A 82 3.71 -7.65 41.43
CA LYS A 82 4.80 -6.73 41.80
C LYS A 82 4.85 -6.42 43.30
N ILE A 83 3.70 -6.33 43.97
CA ILE A 83 3.62 -6.09 45.42
C ILE A 83 4.07 -7.35 46.19
N GLU A 84 3.74 -8.53 45.67
CA GLU A 84 4.12 -9.84 46.23
C GLU A 84 5.59 -10.20 45.98
N GLY A 85 6.35 -9.35 45.28
CA GLY A 85 7.77 -9.61 44.95
C GLY A 85 7.96 -10.74 43.93
N ILE A 86 6.88 -11.25 43.34
CA ILE A 86 6.92 -12.24 42.27
C ILE A 86 7.19 -11.46 40.98
N ALA A 87 8.36 -11.69 40.38
CA ALA A 87 8.64 -11.16 39.06
C ALA A 87 7.49 -11.61 38.14
N PRO A 88 6.73 -10.68 37.51
CA PRO A 88 5.64 -11.08 36.63
C PRO A 88 6.23 -12.06 35.62
N ALA A 89 5.57 -13.20 35.41
CA ALA A 89 5.97 -14.19 34.42
C ALA A 89 6.38 -13.42 33.16
N GLU A 90 7.65 -13.52 32.79
CA GLU A 90 8.22 -12.75 31.70
C GLU A 90 7.28 -12.98 30.52
N VAL A 91 6.49 -11.95 30.17
CA VAL A 91 5.58 -12.05 29.05
C VAL A 91 6.52 -12.20 27.88
N GLU A 92 6.77 -13.44 27.47
CA GLU A 92 7.63 -13.80 26.37
C GLU A 92 7.01 -13.09 25.18
N ARG A 93 7.50 -11.87 24.90
CA ARG A 93 6.97 -11.04 23.83
C ARG A 93 7.15 -11.90 22.60
N ARG A 94 6.04 -12.38 22.02
CA ARG A 94 6.07 -13.11 20.75
C ARG A 94 6.94 -12.32 19.79
N ILE A 95 8.15 -12.82 19.57
CA ILE A 95 9.10 -12.19 18.68
C ILE A 95 8.48 -12.31 17.31
N ARG A 96 8.18 -11.17 16.69
CA ARG A 96 7.66 -11.18 15.32
C ARG A 96 8.71 -11.81 14.43
N LEU A 97 8.36 -12.90 13.75
CA LEU A 97 9.26 -13.58 12.82
C LEU A 97 8.94 -13.12 11.39
N ASP A 98 9.97 -13.06 10.56
CA ASP A 98 9.78 -12.93 9.12
C ASP A 98 9.34 -14.26 8.48
N VAL A 99 9.07 -14.26 7.17
CA VAL A 99 8.67 -15.45 6.40
C VAL A 99 9.75 -16.56 6.41
N HIS A 100 10.98 -16.24 6.81
CA HIS A 100 12.08 -17.18 6.95
C HIS A 100 12.32 -17.59 8.42
N GLY A 101 11.41 -17.25 9.33
CA GLY A 101 11.50 -17.60 10.75
C GLY A 101 12.53 -16.78 11.54
N ARG A 102 13.03 -15.67 11.00
CA ARG A 102 14.04 -14.84 11.67
C ARG A 102 13.38 -13.73 12.49
N PRO A 103 13.96 -13.36 13.65
CA PRO A 103 13.50 -12.22 14.42
C PRO A 103 13.46 -10.93 13.58
N LYS A 104 12.28 -10.30 13.53
CA LYS A 104 12.05 -9.05 12.83
C LYS A 104 12.19 -7.89 13.82
N PRO A 105 13.10 -6.92 13.58
CA PRO A 105 13.25 -5.76 14.46
C PRO A 105 11.96 -4.94 14.54
N LEU A 106 11.73 -4.28 15.68
CA LEU A 106 10.51 -3.48 15.90
C LEU A 106 10.35 -2.33 14.89
N MET A 107 11.44 -1.68 14.46
CA MET A 107 11.40 -0.55 13.53
C MET A 107 11.41 -0.98 12.04
N ARG A 108 11.35 -2.29 11.76
CA ARG A 108 11.38 -2.82 10.39
C ARG A 108 10.22 -2.23 9.58
N GLY A 109 10.56 -1.49 8.53
CA GLY A 109 9.59 -0.87 7.61
C GLY A 109 9.02 0.48 8.07
N TRP A 110 9.11 0.85 9.35
CA TRP A 110 8.52 2.09 9.88
C TRP A 110 9.17 3.35 9.32
N ILE A 111 10.48 3.34 9.08
CA ILE A 111 11.22 4.47 8.50
C ILE A 111 10.63 4.86 7.13
N HIS A 112 10.41 3.87 6.26
CA HIS A 112 9.79 4.10 4.95
C HIS A 112 8.29 4.40 5.05
N ALA A 113 7.59 3.84 6.04
CA ALA A 113 6.18 4.17 6.27
C ALA A 113 5.98 5.64 6.66
N ILE A 114 6.92 6.23 7.40
CA ILE A 114 6.93 7.66 7.72
C ILE A 114 7.41 8.48 6.51
N ALA A 115 8.41 7.99 5.77
CA ALA A 115 8.91 8.67 4.58
C ALA A 115 7.87 8.79 3.46
N ALA A 116 6.96 7.82 3.31
CA ALA A 116 5.93 7.83 2.27
C ALA A 116 5.03 9.10 2.29
N PRO A 117 4.33 9.45 3.38
CA PRO A 117 3.54 10.68 3.42
C PRO A 117 4.39 11.95 3.33
N LEU A 118 5.61 11.96 3.85
CA LEU A 118 6.53 13.10 3.71
C LEU A 118 6.95 13.30 2.25
N SER A 119 7.22 12.21 1.53
CA SER A 119 7.56 12.22 0.11
C SER A 119 6.39 12.69 -0.76
N LEU A 120 5.15 12.35 -0.37
CA LEU A 120 3.94 12.85 -1.02
C LEU A 120 3.84 14.37 -0.86
N ALA A 121 3.95 14.87 0.38
CA ALA A 121 3.84 16.29 0.67
C ALA A 121 4.92 17.09 -0.05
N ALA A 122 6.17 16.64 0.00
CA ALA A 122 7.27 17.26 -0.73
C ALA A 122 7.02 17.23 -2.25
N GLY A 123 6.62 16.08 -2.82
CA GLY A 123 6.30 15.97 -4.24
C GLY A 123 5.18 16.93 -4.70
N ILE A 124 4.13 17.10 -3.89
CA ILE A 124 3.04 18.06 -4.17
C ILE A 124 3.60 19.48 -4.24
N VAL A 125 4.36 19.90 -3.22
CA VAL A 125 4.98 21.25 -3.20
C VAL A 125 5.90 21.42 -4.41
N LEU A 126 6.69 20.42 -4.76
CA LEU A 126 7.59 20.43 -5.92
C LEU A 126 6.83 20.68 -7.23
N ILE A 127 5.70 19.99 -7.44
CA ILE A 127 4.83 20.17 -8.61
C ILE A 127 4.20 21.57 -8.63
N CYS A 128 3.82 22.11 -7.48
CA CYS A 128 3.27 23.46 -7.38
C CYS A 128 4.29 24.53 -7.76
N LEU A 129 5.57 24.34 -7.42
CA LEU A 129 6.66 25.27 -7.74
C LEU A 129 7.16 25.13 -9.20
N ALA A 130 6.87 24.01 -9.87
CA ALA A 130 7.29 23.77 -11.25
C ALA A 130 6.50 24.63 -12.26
N HIS A 131 7.21 25.38 -13.10
CA HIS A 131 6.61 26.16 -14.19
C HIS A 131 6.58 25.37 -15.50
N GLY A 132 5.44 25.42 -16.20
CA GLY A 132 5.23 24.72 -17.46
C GLY A 132 4.83 23.24 -17.30
N ALA A 133 4.10 22.72 -18.29
CA ALA A 133 3.53 21.38 -18.24
C ALA A 133 4.61 20.29 -18.18
N SER A 134 5.70 20.44 -18.95
CA SER A 134 6.78 19.45 -19.01
C SER A 134 7.50 19.26 -17.68
N LEU A 135 7.86 20.34 -16.99
CA LEU A 135 8.53 20.28 -15.68
C LEU A 135 7.58 19.75 -14.59
N LYS A 136 6.29 20.11 -14.64
CA LYS A 136 5.28 19.54 -13.72
C LYS A 136 5.17 18.02 -13.87
N TRP A 137 5.15 17.52 -15.11
CA TRP A 137 5.16 16.08 -15.37
C TRP A 137 6.45 15.41 -14.89
N ALA A 138 7.60 16.05 -15.10
CA ALA A 138 8.88 15.56 -14.58
C ALA A 138 8.88 15.41 -13.04
N CYS A 139 8.31 16.40 -12.34
CA CYS A 139 8.13 16.36 -10.89
C CYS A 139 7.13 15.29 -10.45
N ALA A 140 6.03 15.12 -11.19
CA ALA A 140 5.04 14.08 -10.92
C ALA A 140 5.63 12.67 -11.08
N VAL A 141 6.51 12.47 -12.07
CA VAL A 141 7.25 11.22 -12.25
C VAL A 141 8.15 10.94 -11.05
N PHE A 142 8.92 11.92 -10.59
CA PHE A 142 9.76 11.78 -9.39
C PHE A 142 8.95 11.48 -8.13
N MET A 143 7.85 12.21 -7.91
CA MET A 143 6.93 11.96 -6.79
C MET A 143 6.38 10.54 -6.85
N THR A 144 5.91 10.10 -8.02
CA THR A 144 5.34 8.75 -8.19
C THR A 144 6.37 7.67 -7.93
N ALA A 145 7.59 7.79 -8.46
CA ALA A 145 8.68 6.87 -8.18
C ALA A 145 9.04 6.81 -6.69
N SER A 146 9.04 7.95 -6.00
CA SER A 146 9.28 8.04 -4.55
C SER A 146 8.19 7.34 -3.75
N LEU A 147 6.92 7.55 -4.11
CA LEU A 147 5.78 6.92 -3.46
C LEU A 147 5.78 5.41 -3.65
N ILE A 148 6.07 4.94 -4.88
CA ILE A 148 6.19 3.51 -5.18
C ILE A 148 7.30 2.90 -4.30
N LEU A 149 8.47 3.54 -4.22
CA LEU A 149 9.57 3.05 -3.39
C LEU A 149 9.21 2.98 -1.91
N PHE A 150 8.83 4.11 -1.29
CA PHE A 150 8.59 4.14 0.16
C PHE A 150 7.35 3.35 0.56
N THR A 151 6.27 3.41 -0.21
CA THR A 151 5.04 2.69 0.11
C THR A 151 5.22 1.19 -0.07
N ASN A 152 5.80 0.72 -1.19
CA ASN A 152 6.03 -0.70 -1.39
C ASN A 152 6.99 -1.25 -0.33
N SER A 153 8.06 -0.52 -0.02
CA SER A 153 9.02 -0.96 0.99
C SER A 153 8.40 -1.01 2.39
N ALA A 154 7.58 -0.02 2.74
CA ALA A 154 6.79 -0.04 3.96
C ALA A 154 5.82 -1.24 4.00
N CYS A 155 5.05 -1.48 2.93
CA CYS A 155 4.13 -2.61 2.84
C CYS A 155 4.87 -3.95 2.96
N TYR A 156 5.96 -4.13 2.23
CA TYR A 156 6.81 -5.33 2.25
C TYR A 156 7.31 -5.61 3.67
N HIS A 157 7.81 -4.59 4.35
CA HIS A 157 8.43 -4.74 5.66
C HIS A 157 7.47 -4.64 6.83
N LEU A 158 6.28 -4.07 6.71
CA LEU A 158 5.32 -3.98 7.81
C LEU A 158 4.31 -5.12 7.84
N GLY A 159 4.02 -5.78 6.72
CA GLY A 159 3.01 -6.84 6.68
C GLY A 159 3.55 -8.23 7.03
N ASP A 160 2.64 -9.09 7.47
CA ASP A 160 2.84 -10.53 7.67
C ASP A 160 2.13 -11.27 6.52
N TRP A 161 2.77 -11.25 5.35
CA TRP A 161 2.17 -11.73 4.11
C TRP A 161 2.42 -13.22 3.89
N SER A 162 1.60 -13.83 3.02
CA SER A 162 1.89 -15.18 2.52
C SER A 162 3.23 -15.20 1.76
N PRO A 163 3.89 -16.38 1.62
CA PRO A 163 5.17 -16.49 0.92
C PRO A 163 5.12 -15.90 -0.50
N ARG A 164 4.03 -16.16 -1.25
CA ARG A 164 3.84 -15.64 -2.61
C ARG A 164 3.81 -14.11 -2.65
N VAL A 165 3.03 -13.49 -1.76
CA VAL A 165 2.92 -12.02 -1.69
C VAL A 165 4.26 -11.40 -1.25
N THR A 166 4.94 -12.03 -0.29
CA THR A 166 6.27 -11.60 0.17
C THR A 166 7.28 -11.60 -0.97
N ASP A 167 7.28 -12.64 -1.81
CA ASP A 167 8.18 -12.73 -2.96
C ASP A 167 7.90 -11.65 -4.01
N VAL A 168 6.63 -11.35 -4.29
CA VAL A 168 6.24 -10.28 -5.21
C VAL A 168 6.66 -8.91 -4.67
N LEU A 169 6.31 -8.60 -3.41
CA LEU A 169 6.67 -7.33 -2.79
C LEU A 169 8.18 -7.13 -2.70
N ARG A 170 8.95 -8.19 -2.42
CA ARG A 170 10.42 -8.15 -2.42
C ARG A 170 10.99 -7.83 -3.80
N ARG A 171 10.42 -8.40 -4.87
CA ARG A 171 10.85 -8.10 -6.25
C ARG A 171 10.58 -6.64 -6.61
N ILE A 172 9.39 -6.15 -6.29
CA ILE A 172 9.03 -4.75 -6.49
C ILE A 172 10.00 -3.85 -5.70
N ASP A 173 10.30 -4.20 -4.45
CA ASP A 173 11.21 -3.43 -3.59
C ASP A 173 12.62 -3.33 -4.18
N HIS A 174 13.13 -4.42 -4.75
CA HIS A 174 14.44 -4.43 -5.41
C HIS A 174 14.47 -3.59 -6.70
N VAL A 175 13.41 -3.60 -7.51
CA VAL A 175 13.42 -2.81 -8.76
C VAL A 175 13.11 -1.33 -8.55
N ASN A 176 12.44 -0.99 -7.44
CA ASN A 176 12.03 0.38 -7.14
C ASN A 176 13.19 1.35 -7.04
N ILE A 177 14.38 0.88 -6.66
CA ILE A 177 15.56 1.74 -6.60
C ILE A 177 15.95 2.28 -7.99
N PHE A 178 15.83 1.47 -9.06
CA PHE A 178 16.07 1.92 -10.43
C PHE A 178 15.03 2.95 -10.86
N LEU A 179 13.76 2.73 -10.50
CA LEU A 179 12.68 3.70 -10.73
C LEU A 179 12.95 5.01 -10.01
N LEU A 180 13.43 4.99 -8.77
CA LEU A 180 13.75 6.21 -8.03
C LEU A 180 14.94 6.96 -8.64
N ILE A 181 15.97 6.26 -9.10
CA ILE A 181 17.11 6.89 -9.79
C ILE A 181 16.62 7.56 -11.08
N ALA A 182 15.85 6.85 -11.92
CA ALA A 182 15.28 7.43 -13.14
C ALA A 182 14.34 8.61 -12.85
N GLY A 183 13.50 8.46 -11.83
CA GLY A 183 12.63 9.50 -11.32
C GLY A 183 13.41 10.74 -10.88
N THR A 184 14.58 10.58 -10.24
CA THR A 184 15.44 11.68 -9.78
C THR A 184 16.06 12.44 -10.95
N TYR A 185 16.56 11.73 -11.97
CA TYR A 185 17.17 12.35 -13.14
C TYR A 185 16.16 13.10 -14.02
N THR A 186 14.89 12.72 -13.97
CA THR A 186 13.83 13.29 -14.82
C THR A 186 13.64 14.81 -14.59
N PRO A 187 13.38 15.32 -13.37
CA PRO A 187 13.31 16.76 -13.14
C PRO A 187 14.68 17.43 -13.01
N VAL A 188 15.72 16.76 -12.47
CA VAL A 188 17.04 17.42 -12.28
C VAL A 188 17.69 17.79 -13.62
N SER A 189 17.46 16.98 -14.66
CA SER A 189 18.01 17.21 -15.99
C SER A 189 17.44 18.45 -16.70
N PHE A 190 16.38 19.08 -16.16
CA PHE A 190 15.93 20.39 -16.63
C PHE A 190 16.92 21.52 -16.33
N ALA A 191 17.91 21.29 -15.47
CA ALA A 191 19.04 22.18 -15.33
C ALA A 191 19.96 22.21 -16.56
N LEU A 192 19.80 21.31 -17.52
CA LEU A 192 20.64 21.20 -18.71
C LEU A 192 19.88 21.58 -19.98
N GLU A 193 20.62 21.81 -21.06
CA GLU A 193 20.05 22.07 -22.38
C GLU A 193 19.16 20.91 -22.85
N PRO A 194 18.14 21.17 -23.70
CA PRO A 194 17.16 20.18 -24.12
C PRO A 194 17.76 18.89 -24.68
N PHE A 195 18.87 18.97 -25.43
CA PHE A 195 19.54 17.80 -25.97
C PHE A 195 20.01 16.86 -24.84
N TRP A 196 20.82 17.37 -23.91
CA TRP A 196 21.37 16.59 -22.80
C TRP A 196 20.29 16.12 -21.84
N ARG A 197 19.28 16.96 -21.58
CA ARG A 197 18.09 16.56 -20.82
C ARG A 197 17.43 15.33 -21.42
N ASN A 198 17.14 15.37 -22.72
CA ASN A 198 16.44 14.28 -23.41
C ASN A 198 17.31 13.01 -23.47
N VAL A 199 18.61 13.15 -23.75
CA VAL A 199 19.57 12.04 -23.69
C VAL A 199 19.53 11.38 -22.31
N ILE A 200 19.55 12.19 -21.24
CA ILE A 200 19.56 11.66 -19.88
C ILE A 200 18.28 10.87 -19.58
N ILE A 201 17.13 11.48 -19.83
CA ILE A 201 15.82 10.87 -19.58
C ILE A 201 15.67 9.58 -20.37
N ILE A 202 15.89 9.60 -21.70
CA ILE A 202 15.67 8.44 -22.56
C ILE A 202 16.58 7.28 -22.16
N SER A 203 17.88 7.54 -22.00
CA SER A 203 18.83 6.47 -21.66
C SER A 203 18.58 5.89 -20.27
N MET A 204 18.28 6.72 -19.27
CA MET A 204 18.01 6.27 -17.91
C MET A 204 16.73 5.42 -17.81
N TRP A 205 15.66 5.83 -18.49
CA TRP A 205 14.41 5.06 -18.55
C TRP A 205 14.57 3.78 -19.37
N ALA A 206 15.36 3.78 -20.45
CA ALA A 206 15.71 2.57 -21.18
C ALA A 206 16.47 1.57 -20.30
N CYS A 207 17.51 2.02 -19.60
CA CYS A 207 18.25 1.18 -18.64
C CYS A 207 17.34 0.64 -17.53
N THR A 208 16.42 1.47 -17.02
CA THR A 208 15.45 1.08 -15.99
C THR A 208 14.47 0.03 -16.49
N ALA A 209 13.94 0.20 -17.70
CA ALA A 209 13.08 -0.78 -18.34
C ALA A 209 13.79 -2.12 -18.52
N ILE A 210 15.03 -2.11 -19.01
CA ILE A 210 15.86 -3.33 -19.15
C ILE A 210 16.09 -3.98 -17.77
N ALA A 211 16.43 -3.21 -16.74
CA ALA A 211 16.63 -3.71 -15.39
C ALA A 211 15.36 -4.36 -14.83
N ILE A 212 14.19 -3.74 -15.01
CA ILE A 212 12.88 -4.28 -14.60
C ILE A 212 12.61 -5.59 -15.34
N VAL A 213 12.78 -5.62 -16.67
CA VAL A 213 12.56 -6.82 -17.49
C VAL A 213 13.45 -7.97 -17.01
N ILE A 214 14.74 -7.73 -16.76
CA ILE A 214 15.66 -8.73 -16.22
C ILE A 214 15.17 -9.25 -14.87
N HIS A 215 14.72 -8.38 -13.96
CA HIS A 215 14.25 -8.78 -12.62
C HIS A 215 12.91 -9.52 -12.64
N VAL A 216 12.03 -9.21 -13.59
CA VAL A 216 10.71 -9.83 -13.73
C VAL A 216 10.81 -11.18 -14.45
N ILE A 217 11.54 -11.25 -15.56
CA ILE A 217 11.62 -12.44 -16.41
C ILE A 217 12.65 -13.45 -15.86
N TRP A 218 13.82 -12.99 -15.42
CA TRP A 218 14.93 -13.87 -15.05
C TRP A 218 14.99 -14.09 -13.53
N ILE A 219 14.09 -14.95 -13.05
CA ILE A 219 13.91 -15.26 -11.62
C ILE A 219 15.20 -15.80 -10.96
N ASN A 220 15.99 -16.57 -11.70
CA ASN A 220 17.23 -17.20 -11.22
C ASN A 220 18.49 -16.50 -11.74
N ALA A 221 18.42 -15.21 -12.08
CA ALA A 221 19.59 -14.50 -12.56
C ALA A 221 20.72 -14.51 -11.51
N PRO A 222 21.98 -14.66 -11.93
CA PRO A 222 23.09 -14.72 -10.99
C PRO A 222 23.26 -13.37 -10.29
N ARG A 223 23.61 -13.40 -9.00
CA ARG A 223 23.71 -12.19 -8.15
C ARG A 223 24.66 -11.12 -8.70
N TRP A 224 25.70 -11.52 -9.43
CA TRP A 224 26.65 -10.59 -10.05
C TRP A 224 25.98 -9.70 -11.10
N LEU A 225 24.95 -10.19 -11.80
CA LEU A 225 24.24 -9.42 -12.83
C LEU A 225 23.56 -8.20 -12.22
N TYR A 226 22.91 -8.37 -11.07
CA TYR A 226 22.29 -7.27 -10.33
C TYR A 226 23.34 -6.24 -9.92
N THR A 227 24.50 -6.69 -9.45
CA THR A 227 25.61 -5.80 -9.05
C THR A 227 26.10 -4.97 -10.24
N VAL A 228 26.23 -5.56 -11.42
CA VAL A 228 26.62 -4.84 -12.65
C VAL A 228 25.60 -3.76 -13.00
N VAL A 229 24.29 -4.06 -12.92
CA VAL A 229 23.24 -3.06 -13.18
C VAL A 229 23.38 -1.88 -12.19
N TYR A 230 23.61 -2.13 -10.90
CA TYR A 230 23.85 -1.05 -9.92
C TYR A 230 25.07 -0.20 -10.26
N ILE A 231 26.17 -0.83 -10.71
CA ILE A 231 27.38 -0.11 -11.11
C ILE A 231 27.11 0.79 -12.32
N ILE A 232 26.38 0.32 -13.32
CA ILE A 232 26.03 1.11 -14.51
C ILE A 232 25.28 2.38 -14.10
N PHE A 233 24.25 2.27 -13.26
CA PHE A 233 23.51 3.42 -12.75
C PHE A 233 24.39 4.37 -11.91
N GLY A 234 25.32 3.83 -11.11
CA GLY A 234 26.26 4.63 -10.33
C GLY A 234 27.26 5.42 -11.18
N ILE A 235 27.88 4.78 -12.17
CA ILE A 235 28.81 5.41 -13.12
C ILE A 235 28.09 6.46 -13.94
N TYR A 236 26.87 6.15 -14.38
CA TYR A 236 26.04 7.09 -15.11
C TYR A 236 25.89 8.40 -14.36
N GLY A 237 25.64 8.33 -13.04
CA GLY A 237 25.51 9.52 -12.24
C GLY A 237 26.77 10.37 -12.25
N LEU A 238 27.96 9.77 -12.16
CA LEU A 238 29.23 10.47 -12.24
C LEU A 238 29.48 11.12 -13.62
N ALA A 239 29.05 10.47 -14.71
CA ALA A 239 29.33 10.92 -16.07
C ALA A 239 28.79 12.34 -16.37
N TYR A 240 27.67 12.71 -15.77
CA TYR A 240 27.02 14.01 -16.00
C TYR A 240 27.29 15.06 -14.90
N MET A 241 28.05 14.72 -13.85
CA MET A 241 28.27 15.65 -12.73
C MET A 241 28.94 16.95 -13.16
N VAL A 242 29.89 16.89 -14.09
CA VAL A 242 30.57 18.09 -14.62
C VAL A 242 29.59 19.00 -15.36
N MET A 243 28.59 18.43 -16.05
CA MET A 243 27.56 19.21 -16.73
C MET A 243 26.66 19.94 -15.74
N PHE A 244 26.22 19.25 -14.67
CA PHE A 244 25.45 19.87 -13.61
C PHE A 244 26.27 20.92 -12.85
N TRP A 245 27.57 20.69 -12.65
CA TRP A 245 28.46 21.63 -11.97
C TRP A 245 28.55 22.96 -12.71
N ASN A 246 28.64 22.90 -14.04
CA ASN A 246 28.78 24.09 -14.89
C ASN A 246 27.43 24.69 -15.31
N SER A 247 26.31 24.05 -14.98
CA SER A 247 24.98 24.57 -15.31
C SER A 247 24.64 25.78 -14.44
N PRO A 248 24.09 26.86 -15.03
CA PRO A 248 23.63 28.02 -14.28
C PRO A 248 22.42 27.72 -13.38
N TYR A 249 21.70 26.62 -13.65
CA TYR A 249 20.49 26.20 -12.93
C TYR A 249 20.75 25.11 -11.87
N ALA A 250 21.96 24.55 -11.81
CA ALA A 250 22.32 23.55 -10.81
C ALA A 250 23.51 24.01 -9.97
N GLY A 251 24.67 24.16 -10.60
CA GLY A 251 25.88 24.61 -9.96
C GLY A 251 26.45 23.64 -8.90
N PRO A 252 27.50 24.08 -8.17
CA PRO A 252 28.21 23.24 -7.21
C PRO A 252 27.35 22.71 -6.06
N ALA A 253 26.39 23.50 -5.58
CA ALA A 253 25.54 23.11 -4.46
C ALA A 253 24.63 21.92 -4.80
N VAL A 254 24.01 21.93 -5.99
CA VAL A 254 23.20 20.80 -6.47
C VAL A 254 24.07 19.55 -6.66
N VAL A 255 25.26 19.69 -7.23
CA VAL A 255 26.18 18.55 -7.38
C VAL A 255 26.61 17.99 -6.03
N ALA A 256 26.94 18.84 -5.06
CA ALA A 256 27.29 18.41 -3.71
C ALA A 256 26.14 17.60 -3.06
N LEU A 257 24.89 18.04 -3.23
CA LEU A 257 23.72 17.31 -2.75
C LEU A 257 23.49 15.99 -3.48
N LEU A 258 23.69 15.95 -4.81
CA LEU A 258 23.60 14.70 -5.57
C LEU A 258 24.65 13.69 -5.12
N CYS A 259 25.89 14.14 -4.92
CA CYS A 259 27.00 13.33 -4.40
C CYS A 259 26.76 12.88 -2.96
N ALA A 260 26.33 13.78 -2.07
CA ALA A 260 25.99 13.43 -0.69
C ALA A 260 24.85 12.41 -0.64
N GLY A 261 23.82 12.59 -1.46
CA GLY A 261 22.72 11.64 -1.55
C GLY A 261 23.17 10.26 -2.06
N GLY A 262 24.00 10.24 -3.10
CA GLY A 262 24.64 9.02 -3.61
C GLY A 262 25.50 8.32 -2.55
N ALA A 263 26.28 9.08 -1.79
CA ALA A 263 27.08 8.56 -0.68
C ALA A 263 26.21 7.95 0.42
N CYS A 264 25.09 8.58 0.80
CA CYS A 264 24.12 8.02 1.75
C CYS A 264 23.57 6.67 1.28
N TYR A 265 23.21 6.54 -0.01
CA TYR A 265 22.76 5.27 -0.58
C TYR A 265 23.85 4.21 -0.53
N ILE A 266 25.08 4.55 -0.93
CA ILE A 266 26.21 3.61 -0.95
C ILE A 266 26.56 3.16 0.47
N LEU A 267 26.68 4.09 1.42
CA LEU A 267 26.98 3.77 2.82
C LEU A 267 25.89 2.89 3.44
N GLY A 268 24.62 3.20 3.18
CA GLY A 268 23.52 2.33 3.59
C GLY A 268 23.63 0.93 2.99
N ALA A 269 23.91 0.83 1.68
CA ALA A 269 24.06 -0.45 0.99
C ALA A 269 25.25 -1.27 1.50
N ILE A 270 26.36 -0.60 1.85
CA ILE A 270 27.52 -1.24 2.49
C ILE A 270 27.12 -1.81 3.85
N VAL A 271 26.43 -1.05 4.70
CA VAL A 271 25.93 -1.53 6.00
C VAL A 271 24.99 -2.73 5.82
N TYR A 272 24.10 -2.67 4.82
CA TYR A 272 23.22 -3.77 4.48
C TYR A 272 23.98 -5.03 4.06
N ALA A 273 24.98 -4.89 3.20
CA ALA A 273 25.79 -5.99 2.68
C ALA A 273 26.66 -6.64 3.77
N LEU A 274 27.31 -5.82 4.60
CA LEU A 274 28.17 -6.27 5.70
C LEU A 274 27.35 -6.76 6.90
N ARG A 275 26.06 -6.43 6.96
CA ARG A 275 25.17 -6.66 8.12
C ARG A 275 25.74 -6.08 9.42
N LYS A 276 26.51 -5.00 9.31
CA LYS A 276 27.17 -4.30 10.43
C LYS A 276 27.25 -2.80 10.13
N PRO A 277 27.08 -1.92 11.13
CA PRO A 277 26.81 -2.25 12.53
C PRO A 277 25.36 -2.71 12.76
N ASP A 278 25.13 -3.44 13.86
CA ASP A 278 23.81 -3.94 14.27
C ASP A 278 23.53 -3.51 15.73
N PRO A 279 23.23 -2.22 15.96
CA PRO A 279 23.32 -1.61 17.28
C PRO A 279 22.28 -2.15 18.26
N TRP A 280 21.05 -2.38 17.80
CA TRP A 280 19.98 -2.99 18.61
C TRP A 280 19.20 -4.01 17.76
N PRO A 281 19.66 -5.26 17.64
CA PRO A 281 19.11 -6.24 16.69
C PRO A 281 17.60 -6.53 16.84
N ARG A 282 17.03 -6.29 18.04
CA ARG A 282 15.59 -6.45 18.30
C ARG A 282 14.75 -5.21 17.94
N VAL A 283 15.37 -4.04 17.78
CA VAL A 283 14.66 -2.76 17.62
C VAL A 283 15.09 -2.03 16.35
N PHE A 284 16.39 -1.78 16.21
CA PHE A 284 17.01 -0.99 15.15
C PHE A 284 18.37 -1.62 14.81
N GLY A 285 18.41 -2.33 13.69
CA GLY A 285 19.60 -3.06 13.24
C GLY A 285 20.19 -2.51 11.95
N PHE A 286 21.06 -3.29 11.32
CA PHE A 286 21.74 -2.91 10.07
C PHE A 286 20.76 -2.55 8.92
N HIS A 287 19.58 -3.18 8.88
CA HIS A 287 18.57 -2.93 7.86
C HIS A 287 17.88 -1.58 8.06
N GLU A 288 17.66 -1.21 9.32
CA GLU A 288 17.10 0.09 9.67
C GLU A 288 18.12 1.22 9.37
N ILE A 289 19.42 0.97 9.56
CA ILE A 289 20.48 1.90 9.12
C ILE A 289 20.47 2.05 7.60
N PHE A 290 20.30 0.96 6.85
CA PHE A 290 20.12 1.02 5.40
C PHE A 290 18.92 1.89 5.00
N HIS A 291 17.76 1.71 5.65
CA HIS A 291 16.58 2.55 5.43
C HIS A 291 16.81 4.03 5.82
N CYS A 292 17.61 4.31 6.85
CA CYS A 292 18.01 5.68 7.15
C CYS A 292 18.86 6.27 6.01
N GLY A 293 19.81 5.50 5.48
CA GLY A 293 20.64 5.90 4.34
C GLY A 293 19.82 6.20 3.09
N THR A 294 18.81 5.39 2.79
CA THR A 294 17.92 5.62 1.64
C THR A 294 17.07 6.87 1.80
N VAL A 295 16.50 7.11 3.00
CA VAL A 295 15.71 8.33 3.27
C VAL A 295 16.59 9.58 3.27
N ALA A 296 17.80 9.52 3.84
CA ALA A 296 18.75 10.63 3.80
C ALA A 296 19.20 10.92 2.37
N GLY A 297 19.50 9.89 1.58
CA GLY A 297 19.84 10.02 0.17
C GLY A 297 18.74 10.69 -0.65
N TYR A 298 17.51 10.22 -0.45
CA TYR A 298 16.32 10.83 -1.04
C TYR A 298 16.14 12.29 -0.64
N ALA A 299 16.33 12.63 0.64
CA ALA A 299 16.20 14.01 1.11
C ALA A 299 17.21 14.95 0.43
N CYS A 300 18.48 14.52 0.30
CA CYS A 300 19.48 15.28 -0.44
C CYS A 300 19.07 15.52 -1.89
N HIS A 301 18.60 14.48 -2.58
CA HIS A 301 18.16 14.58 -3.98
C HIS A 301 16.89 15.42 -4.14
N MET A 302 15.94 15.32 -3.23
CA MET A 302 14.74 16.16 -3.20
C MET A 302 15.11 17.64 -3.07
N VAL A 303 16.00 17.99 -2.13
CA VAL A 303 16.48 19.38 -1.95
C VAL A 303 17.22 19.86 -3.20
N ALA A 304 18.06 19.02 -3.80
CA ALA A 304 18.75 19.35 -5.05
C ALA A 304 17.76 19.69 -6.18
N ILE A 305 16.68 18.93 -6.31
CA ILE A 305 15.64 19.19 -7.32
C ILE A 305 14.86 20.47 -7.01
N TYR A 306 14.54 20.75 -5.74
CA TYR A 306 13.94 22.04 -5.36
C TYR A 306 14.81 23.22 -5.78
N MET A 307 16.12 23.14 -5.54
CA MET A 307 17.07 24.19 -5.94
C MET A 307 17.05 24.40 -7.46
N VAL A 308 17.09 23.31 -8.24
CA VAL A 308 16.97 23.40 -9.70
C VAL A 308 15.66 24.07 -10.11
N ILE A 309 14.53 23.65 -9.56
CA ILE A 309 13.22 24.21 -9.95
C ILE A 309 13.13 25.70 -9.62
N ILE A 310 13.58 26.11 -8.44
CA ILE A 310 13.59 27.53 -8.03
C ILE A 310 14.52 28.34 -8.94
N SER A 311 15.70 27.81 -9.29
CA SER A 311 16.62 28.51 -10.19
C SER A 311 16.05 28.73 -11.60
N LEU A 312 15.18 27.81 -12.08
CA LEU A 312 14.53 27.90 -13.39
C LEU A 312 13.40 28.94 -13.44
N TRP A 313 13.12 29.64 -12.35
CA TRP A 313 12.17 30.76 -12.32
C TRP A 313 12.76 32.03 -12.92
N HIS A 314 14.08 32.12 -13.02
CA HIS A 314 14.84 33.26 -13.53
C HIS A 314 15.37 32.97 -14.94
#